data_AF-A0A966Q3U7-F1
#
_entry.id   AF-A0A966Q3U7-F1
#
_cell.length_a   1.000
_cell.length_b   1.000
_cell.length_c   1.000
_cell.angle_alpha   90.00
_cell.angle_beta   90.00
_cell.angle_gamma   90.00
#
_symmetry.space_group_name_H-M   'P 1'
#
loop_
_entity.id
_entity.type
_entity.pdbx_description
1 polymer ?
#
loop_
_entity_poly.entity_id
_entity_poly.type
_entity_poly.pdbx_seq_one_letter_code
_entity_poly.pdbx_strand_id
1 'polypeptide(L)'
;MKPNIPGQIGKSKIKVIDKNYDWGIYVWKKQNGKWFTDGQGNILNIPSMKGDISKIAELKKAAAHYGEPEGEAIFFPGLNRVSDEEYEEQRQRMREGLIPNLNDLGAVHAAQQTIKKYGVQD
;
A
#
# COMPACT_ATOMS: atom_id res chain seq x y z
N MET A 1 -5.27 -18.68 18.02
CA MET A 1 -6.44 -19.23 17.30
C MET A 1 -6.52 -18.55 15.95
N LYS A 2 -6.71 -19.30 14.85
CA LYS A 2 -6.87 -18.70 13.52
C LYS A 2 -8.30 -18.14 13.41
N PRO A 3 -8.51 -16.89 12.96
CA PRO A 3 -9.86 -16.35 12.80
C PRO A 3 -10.60 -17.12 11.70
N ASN A 4 -11.79 -17.62 12.01
CA ASN A 4 -12.68 -18.22 11.01
C ASN A 4 -13.33 -17.10 10.21
N ILE A 5 -13.20 -17.18 8.89
CA ILE A 5 -13.84 -16.23 7.97
C ILE A 5 -15.29 -16.69 7.73
N PRO A 6 -16.30 -15.81 7.86
CA PRO A 6 -17.69 -16.16 7.58
C PRO A 6 -17.84 -16.73 6.15
N GLY A 7 -18.42 -17.92 6.01
CA GLY A 7 -18.64 -18.60 4.71
C GLY A 7 -17.57 -19.60 4.28
N GLN A 8 -16.59 -19.92 5.14
CA GLN A 8 -15.52 -20.85 4.79
C GLN A 8 -16.00 -22.32 4.72
N ILE A 9 -16.05 -22.90 3.51
CA ILE A 9 -16.27 -24.34 3.28
C ILE A 9 -14.92 -25.05 3.26
N GLY A 10 -14.59 -25.79 4.31
CA GLY A 10 -13.36 -26.60 4.42
C GLY A 10 -12.14 -25.87 5.02
N LYS A 11 -11.04 -26.62 5.28
CA LYS A 11 -9.81 -26.07 5.87
C LYS A 11 -8.95 -25.37 4.79
N SER A 12 -9.35 -24.20 4.35
CA SER A 12 -8.51 -23.33 3.53
C SER A 12 -7.23 -23.01 4.30
N LYS A 13 -6.07 -23.47 3.80
CA LYS A 13 -4.77 -23.14 4.37
C LYS A 13 -4.37 -21.72 3.92
N ILE A 14 -5.03 -20.71 4.49
CA ILE A 14 -4.62 -19.32 4.29
C ILE A 14 -3.36 -19.08 5.13
N LYS A 15 -2.26 -18.71 4.48
CA LYS A 15 -1.07 -18.18 5.15
C LYS A 15 -1.08 -16.67 4.94
N VAL A 16 -1.48 -15.94 5.98
CA VAL A 16 -1.32 -14.49 6.02
C VAL A 16 0.16 -14.21 6.28
N ILE A 17 0.77 -13.42 5.40
CA ILE A 17 2.13 -12.93 5.59
C ILE A 17 1.98 -11.48 6.03
N ASP A 18 2.26 -11.20 7.30
CA ASP A 18 2.28 -9.82 7.79
C ASP A 18 3.43 -9.08 7.13
N LYS A 19 3.08 -8.01 6.41
CA LYS A 19 4.05 -7.08 5.82
C LYS A 19 4.57 -6.16 6.94
N ASN A 20 5.47 -6.67 7.76
CA ASN A 20 6.15 -5.89 8.80
C ASN A 20 7.32 -5.08 8.21
N TYR A 21 7.04 -4.25 7.21
CA TYR A 21 8.03 -3.30 6.71
C TYR A 21 8.08 -2.09 7.63
N ASP A 22 9.29 -1.69 8.01
CA ASP A 22 9.50 -0.46 8.77
C ASP A 22 9.32 0.78 7.88
N TRP A 23 9.47 0.65 6.56
CA TRP A 23 9.20 1.72 5.60
C TRP A 23 7.77 1.67 5.08
N GLY A 24 7.22 2.83 4.73
CA GLY A 24 5.88 2.94 4.17
C GLY A 24 5.43 4.38 4.04
N ILE A 25 4.13 4.59 4.23
CA ILE A 25 3.50 5.89 4.07
C ILE A 25 2.55 6.18 5.23
N TYR A 26 2.63 7.38 5.78
CA TYR A 26 1.61 7.91 6.68
C TYR A 26 0.52 8.60 5.89
N VAL A 27 -0.73 8.35 6.24
CA VAL A 27 -1.91 8.92 5.60
C VAL A 27 -2.77 9.61 6.65
N TRP A 28 -3.25 10.82 6.36
CA TRP A 28 -4.09 11.55 7.31
C TRP A 28 -5.55 11.10 7.24
N LYS A 29 -6.07 10.61 8.36
CA LYS A 29 -7.47 10.24 8.55
C LYS A 29 -8.16 11.29 9.38
N LYS A 30 -9.25 11.84 8.87
CA LYS A 30 -10.06 12.85 9.55
C LYS A 30 -10.83 12.22 10.72
N GLN A 31 -11.28 13.07 11.64
CA GLN A 31 -12.07 12.65 12.80
C GLN A 31 -13.36 11.89 12.42
N ASN A 32 -13.96 12.23 11.28
CA ASN A 32 -15.12 11.53 10.73
C ASN A 32 -14.82 10.14 10.13
N GLY A 33 -13.57 9.68 10.24
CA GLY A 33 -13.11 8.38 9.77
C GLY A 33 -12.73 8.32 8.28
N LYS A 34 -12.97 9.39 7.50
CA LYS A 34 -12.61 9.45 6.07
C LYS A 34 -11.16 9.92 5.89
N TRP A 35 -10.57 9.57 4.75
CA TRP A 35 -9.28 10.10 4.36
C TRP A 35 -9.36 11.60 4.06
N PHE A 36 -8.30 12.33 4.39
CA PHE A 36 -8.18 13.72 3.99
C PHE A 36 -7.74 13.79 2.52
N THR A 37 -8.61 14.31 1.66
CA THR A 37 -8.37 14.36 0.22
C THR A 37 -8.53 15.76 -0.34
N ASP A 38 -7.94 16.00 -1.51
CA ASP A 38 -7.99 17.28 -2.24
C ASP A 38 -9.22 17.44 -3.17
N GLY A 39 -10.12 16.45 -3.19
CA GLY A 39 -11.27 16.41 -4.09
C GLY A 39 -11.00 15.81 -5.48
N GLN A 40 -9.73 15.65 -5.87
CA GLN A 40 -9.32 14.94 -7.10
C GLN A 40 -8.97 13.47 -6.85
N GLY A 41 -9.04 13.05 -5.58
CA GLY A 41 -8.75 11.67 -5.16
C GLY A 41 -7.34 11.50 -4.57
N ASN A 42 -6.52 12.55 -4.55
CA ASN A 42 -5.23 12.49 -3.87
C ASN A 42 -5.45 12.61 -2.36
N ILE A 43 -4.76 11.75 -1.62
CA ILE A 43 -4.86 11.69 -0.17
C ILE A 43 -3.66 12.42 0.44
N LEU A 44 -3.87 13.25 1.46
CA LEU A 44 -2.77 13.85 2.21
C LEU A 44 -1.97 12.77 2.94
N ASN A 45 -0.70 12.65 2.57
CA ASN A 45 0.17 11.58 3.03
C ASN A 45 1.64 12.03 3.09
N ILE A 46 2.51 11.24 3.73
CA ILE A 46 3.97 11.44 3.73
C ILE A 46 4.72 10.09 3.80
N PRO A 47 5.64 9.79 2.86
CA PRO A 47 6.51 8.60 2.96
C PRO A 47 7.46 8.73 4.15
N SER A 48 7.59 7.66 4.94
CA SER A 48 8.42 7.66 6.15
C SER A 48 8.64 6.25 6.70
N MET A 49 9.43 6.17 7.77
CA MET A 49 9.58 4.99 8.60
C MET A 49 8.51 4.98 9.70
N LYS A 50 8.10 3.78 10.11
CA LYS A 50 7.16 3.57 11.20
C LYS A 50 7.72 4.18 12.49
N GLY A 51 6.95 5.07 13.10
CA GLY A 51 7.27 5.73 14.36
C GLY A 51 8.08 7.02 14.22
N ASP A 52 8.33 7.51 13.01
CA ASP A 52 9.00 8.80 12.80
C ASP A 52 8.12 9.97 13.25
N ILE A 53 8.37 10.45 14.48
CA ILE A 53 7.62 11.52 15.13
C ILE A 53 7.72 12.82 14.33
N SER A 54 8.88 13.10 13.73
CA SER A 54 9.09 14.33 12.95
C SER A 54 8.18 14.35 11.73
N LYS A 55 8.07 13.24 11.01
CA LYS A 55 7.20 13.12 9.83
C LYS A 55 5.72 13.11 10.18
N ILE A 56 5.34 12.50 11.31
CA ILE A 56 3.97 12.58 11.84
C ILE A 56 3.61 14.03 12.19
N ALA A 57 4.51 14.76 12.86
CA ALA A 57 4.29 16.16 13.22
C ALA A 57 4.18 17.06 11.97
N GLU A 58 5.01 16.82 10.95
CA GLU A 58 4.94 17.50 9.66
C GLU A 58 3.59 17.26 8.97
N LEU A 59 3.11 16.01 8.94
CA LEU A 59 1.81 15.65 8.39
C LEU A 59 0.65 16.33 9.13
N LYS A 60 0.70 16.32 10.48
CA LYS A 60 -0.30 17.01 11.31
C LYS A 60 -0.31 18.51 11.05
N LYS A 61 0.86 19.13 10.93
CA LYS A 61 0.98 20.56 10.62
C LYS A 61 0.38 20.89 9.25
N ALA A 62 0.62 20.05 8.24
CA ALA A 62 0.00 20.21 6.93
C ALA A 62 -1.52 20.09 7.02
N ALA A 63 -2.05 19.08 7.71
CA ALA A 63 -3.49 18.93 7.90
C ALA A 63 -4.14 20.11 8.63
N ALA A 64 -3.47 20.64 9.66
CA ALA A 64 -3.92 21.84 10.38
C ALA A 64 -3.93 23.08 9.48
N HIS A 65 -2.92 23.26 8.63
CA HIS A 65 -2.86 24.36 7.66
C HIS A 65 -4.05 24.32 6.69
N TYR A 66 -4.51 23.13 6.30
CA TYR A 66 -5.67 22.95 5.43
C TYR A 66 -7.02 22.79 6.18
N GLY A 67 -7.06 23.05 7.49
CA GLY A 67 -8.30 23.15 8.26
C GLY A 67 -8.84 21.86 8.89
N GLU A 68 -8.09 20.75 8.89
CA GLU A 68 -8.52 19.48 9.53
C GLU A 68 -7.47 18.96 10.54
N PRO A 69 -7.21 19.70 11.65
CA PRO A 69 -6.18 19.36 12.63
C PRO A 69 -6.52 18.16 13.53
N GLU A 70 -7.81 17.82 13.65
CA GLU A 70 -8.36 16.82 14.60
C GLU A 70 -8.29 15.36 14.10
N GLY A 71 -7.47 15.10 13.09
CA GLY A 71 -7.27 13.77 12.53
C GLY A 71 -6.14 12.97 13.19
N GLU A 72 -5.86 11.80 12.61
CA GLU A 72 -4.79 10.91 13.00
C GLU A 72 -3.93 10.48 11.80
N ALA A 73 -2.64 10.25 12.04
CA ALA A 73 -1.72 9.71 11.04
C ALA A 73 -1.74 8.18 11.09
N ILE A 74 -2.21 7.54 10.03
CA ILE A 74 -2.26 6.08 9.89
C ILE A 74 -1.08 5.60 9.04
N PHE A 75 -0.30 4.64 9.56
CA PHE A 75 0.83 4.06 8.84
C PHE A 75 0.42 2.87 7.99
N PHE A 76 0.80 2.89 6.71
CA PHE A 76 0.64 1.78 5.78
C PHE A 76 2.02 1.24 5.38
N PRO A 77 2.40 0.04 5.85
CA PRO A 77 3.72 -0.52 5.59
C PRO A 77 3.86 -0.98 4.15
N GLY A 78 5.02 -0.71 3.54
CA GLY A 78 5.35 -1.21 2.21
C GLY A 78 4.64 -0.49 1.06
N LEU A 79 3.97 0.64 1.31
CA LEU A 79 3.35 1.48 0.28
C LEU A 79 4.25 2.67 -0.06
N ASN A 80 4.26 3.02 -1.34
CA ASN A 80 4.91 4.22 -1.87
C ASN A 80 3.91 5.06 -2.66
N ARG A 81 4.27 6.32 -2.89
CA ARG A 81 3.57 7.17 -3.86
C ARG A 81 3.84 6.68 -5.27
N VAL A 82 2.93 7.01 -6.16
CA VAL A 82 3.04 6.78 -7.59
C VAL A 82 2.57 8.06 -8.28
N SER A 83 3.25 8.46 -9.35
CA SER A 83 2.77 9.53 -10.22
C SER A 83 1.64 9.01 -11.13
N ASP A 84 0.91 9.91 -11.78
CA ASP A 84 -0.13 9.51 -12.75
C ASP A 84 0.48 8.74 -13.93
N GLU A 85 1.65 9.16 -14.41
CA GLU A 85 2.39 8.48 -15.47
C GLU A 85 2.82 7.07 -15.06
N GLU A 86 3.46 6.94 -13.89
CA GLU A 86 3.85 5.64 -13.35
C GLU A 86 2.63 4.71 -13.16
N TYR A 87 1.50 5.27 -12.75
CA TYR A 87 0.26 4.52 -12.61
C TYR A 87 -0.27 4.03 -13.96
N GLU A 88 -0.25 4.87 -14.99
CA GLU A 88 -0.66 4.50 -16.35
C GLU A 88 0.23 3.39 -16.93
N GLU A 89 1.55 3.51 -16.76
CA GLU A 89 2.52 2.49 -17.16
C GLU A 89 2.25 1.16 -16.45
N GLN A 90 2.08 1.19 -15.12
CA GLN A 90 1.77 -0.01 -14.33
C GLN A 90 0.47 -0.67 -14.80
N ARG A 91 -0.57 0.13 -15.12
CA ARG A 91 -1.82 -0.39 -15.68
C ARG A 91 -1.67 -0.96 -17.08
N GLN A 92 -0.82 -0.36 -17.93
CA GLN A 92 -0.53 -0.90 -19.26
C GLN A 92 0.19 -2.24 -19.16
N ARG A 93 1.25 -2.32 -18.34
CA ARG A 93 1.99 -3.56 -18.09
C ARG A 93 1.09 -4.68 -17.58
N MET A 94 0.19 -4.35 -16.64
CA MET A 94 -0.81 -5.31 -16.14
C MET A 94 -1.71 -5.83 -17.26
N ARG A 95 -2.16 -4.97 -18.18
CA ARG A 95 -2.97 -5.37 -19.35
C ARG A 95 -2.20 -6.26 -20.32
N GLU A 96 -0.89 -6.06 -20.43
CA GLU A 96 0.02 -6.87 -21.24
C GLU A 96 0.44 -8.18 -20.55
N GLY A 97 -0.06 -8.46 -19.34
CA GLY A 97 0.32 -9.65 -18.56
C GLY A 97 1.72 -9.57 -17.95
N LEU A 98 2.36 -8.40 -17.99
CA LEU A 98 3.64 -8.14 -17.36
C LEU A 98 3.45 -7.80 -15.87
N ILE A 99 4.53 -7.95 -15.11
CA ILE A 99 4.57 -7.47 -13.71
C ILE A 99 4.36 -5.95 -13.73
N PRO A 100 3.30 -5.43 -13.08
CA PRO A 100 2.97 -4.00 -13.13
C PRO A 100 4.10 -3.13 -12.60
N ASN A 101 4.65 -3.47 -11.44
CA ASN A 101 5.74 -2.74 -10.78
C ASN A 101 6.92 -3.67 -10.50
N LEU A 102 8.08 -3.38 -11.09
CA LEU A 102 9.31 -4.17 -10.88
C LEU A 102 9.94 -3.96 -9.50
N ASN A 103 9.60 -2.87 -8.82
CA ASN A 103 10.03 -2.63 -7.44
C ASN A 103 9.17 -3.40 -6.42
N ASP A 104 8.09 -4.07 -6.85
CA ASP A 104 7.42 -5.08 -6.03
C ASP A 104 8.22 -6.39 -6.07
N LEU A 105 9.23 -6.45 -5.20
CA LEU A 105 10.11 -7.61 -5.08
C LEU A 105 9.35 -8.91 -4.80
N GLY A 106 8.17 -8.83 -4.14
CA GLY A 106 7.32 -9.98 -3.90
C GLY A 106 6.72 -10.52 -5.19
N ALA A 107 6.20 -9.64 -6.04
CA ALA A 107 5.68 -9.99 -7.36
C ALA A 107 6.78 -10.53 -8.29
N VAL A 108 7.95 -9.88 -8.30
CA VAL A 108 9.12 -10.34 -9.07
C VAL A 108 9.59 -11.72 -8.61
N HIS A 109 9.71 -11.94 -7.31
CA HIS A 109 10.08 -13.24 -6.77
C HIS A 109 9.06 -14.33 -7.15
N ALA A 110 7.77 -14.04 -7.05
CA ALA A 110 6.72 -14.99 -7.42
C ALA A 110 6.78 -15.36 -8.92
N ALA A 111 7.02 -14.38 -9.79
CA ALA A 111 7.20 -14.60 -11.21
C ALA A 111 8.44 -15.47 -11.50
N GLN A 112 9.59 -15.17 -10.88
CA GLN A 112 10.81 -15.97 -10.98
C GLN A 112 10.60 -17.42 -10.57
N GLN A 113 9.90 -17.65 -9.44
CA GLN A 113 9.60 -19.01 -8.97
C GLN A 113 8.67 -19.77 -9.92
N THR A 114 7.74 -19.06 -10.55
CA THR A 114 6.81 -19.64 -11.53
C THR A 114 7.58 -20.10 -12.77
N ILE A 115 8.46 -19.23 -13.31
CA ILE A 115 9.35 -19.56 -14.43
C ILE A 115 10.25 -20.75 -14.07
N LYS A 116 10.86 -20.75 -12.88
CA LYS A 116 11.72 -21.86 -12.43
C LYS A 116 10.99 -23.19 -12.37
N LYS A 117 9.69 -23.19 -12.01
CA LYS A 117 8.90 -24.41 -11.83
C LYS A 117 8.33 -24.95 -13.13
N TYR A 118 7.91 -24.07 -14.04
CA TYR A 118 7.15 -24.46 -15.24
C TYR A 118 7.89 -24.21 -16.56
N GLY A 119 9.05 -23.53 -16.52
CA GLY A 119 9.76 -23.09 -17.71
C GLY A 119 9.08 -21.89 -18.39
N VAL A 120 9.69 -21.41 -19.47
CA VAL A 120 9.05 -20.51 -20.44
C VAL A 120 8.66 -21.39 -21.62
N GLN A 121 7.39 -21.41 -22.02
CA GLN A 121 7.02 -22.01 -23.31
C GLN A 121 7.32 -20.98 -24.39
N ASP A 122 8.21 -21.34 -25.31
CA ASP A 122 8.56 -20.55 -26.50
C ASP A 122 7.37 -20.41 -27.48
#